data_AF-A0A953INL4-F1
#
_entry.id   AF-A0A953INL4-F1
#
_cell.length_a   1.000
_cell.length_b   1.000
_cell.length_c   1.000
_cell.angle_alpha   90.00
_cell.angle_beta   90.00
_cell.angle_gamma   90.00
#
_symmetry.space_group_name_H-M   'P 1'
#
loop_
_entity.id
_entity.type
_entity.pdbx_description
1 polymer ?
#
loop_
_entity_poly.entity_id
_entity_poly.type
_entity_poly.pdbx_seq_one_letter_code
_entity_poly.pdbx_strand_id
1 'polypeptide(L)'
;SMSAVSARVAVVAGRNAIGIELANEHREKVYLRELLTQPDFNNSPIKLPLCLGKTIGGEPVVVDLARMPHLLIAGTTGSGKSVAINTMILSLVYRLKPDQCRLIMIDPKMLELSVYDGIPHLLTPVVTDPKKAVVALKWAVKEMEERYKKMSKLGVRNIEGYNARIAEAKSNRETLTRTVHTGYDKETGEAIYEQEELDLAPLPFVVVIVDEMADLMMVAGKDIEGAIQRLAQMARAAGIHVILATQRPSVDVITGTIKANFPTRISFQVTSKIDSRTILGEQGAEQLLGQGDMLYMAGGGRISRVHGPFVADDEVEKVVRHLKAQGQPEYLEAVTRSDEEDEDGAVFDSTDMGGGEGNDLFRQAVAIVKRDRKASTSYIQRRLQIGYNRAATLMERMEEEGIIGQPNHAGKREILVPEE
;
A
#
# COMPACT_ATOMS: atom_id res chain seq x y z
N SER A 1 5.01 20.15 44.83
CA SER A 1 5.67 19.08 44.08
C SER A 1 4.84 17.82 44.28
N MET A 2 4.17 17.31 43.24
CA MET A 2 3.48 16.01 43.31
C MET A 2 4.51 14.95 42.90
N SER A 3 4.72 13.90 43.69
CA SER A 3 5.76 12.87 43.49
C SER A 3 5.51 11.93 42.28
N ALA A 4 4.91 12.45 41.21
CA ALA A 4 4.49 11.69 40.04
C ALA A 4 5.49 11.85 38.88
N VAL A 5 5.74 10.75 38.16
CA VAL A 5 6.68 10.69 37.01
C VAL A 5 6.25 11.62 35.88
N SER A 6 4.95 11.75 35.64
CA SER A 6 4.40 12.77 34.76
C SER A 6 2.98 13.17 35.19
N ALA A 7 2.56 14.36 34.78
CA ALA A 7 1.20 14.85 34.93
C ALA A 7 0.75 15.43 33.58
N ARG A 8 -0.42 14.99 33.11
CA ARG A 8 -1.04 15.54 31.90
C ARG A 8 -2.24 16.38 32.29
N VAL A 9 -2.33 17.57 31.70
CA VAL A 9 -3.45 18.49 31.90
C VAL A 9 -4.30 18.47 30.63
N ALA A 10 -5.58 18.13 30.77
CA ALA A 10 -6.50 18.01 29.64
C ALA A 10 -7.87 18.59 29.97
N VAL A 11 -8.61 19.04 28.94
CA VAL A 11 -10.00 19.45 29.11
C VAL A 11 -10.88 18.21 29.18
N VAL A 12 -11.81 18.16 30.14
CA VAL A 12 -12.75 17.05 30.26
C VAL A 12 -13.93 17.30 29.32
N ALA A 13 -14.09 16.44 28.31
CA ALA A 13 -15.19 16.55 27.36
C ALA A 13 -16.55 16.57 28.08
N GLY A 14 -17.38 17.56 27.76
CA GLY A 14 -18.72 17.71 28.33
C GLY A 14 -18.76 18.24 29.77
N ARG A 15 -17.64 18.66 30.36
CA ARG A 15 -17.60 19.25 31.71
C ARG A 15 -16.79 20.55 31.71
N ASN A 16 -17.21 21.53 32.51
CA ASN A 16 -16.43 22.74 32.78
C ASN A 16 -15.36 22.47 33.85
N ALA A 17 -14.46 21.53 33.58
CA ALA A 17 -13.41 21.09 34.50
C ALA A 17 -12.11 20.81 33.76
N ILE A 18 -10.99 21.07 34.44
CA ILE A 18 -9.65 20.68 33.99
C ILE A 18 -9.32 19.32 34.61
N GLY A 19 -9.04 18.34 33.77
CA GLY A 19 -8.55 17.03 34.17
C GLY A 19 -7.05 17.08 34.42
N ILE A 20 -6.63 16.52 35.56
CA ILE A 20 -5.22 16.29 35.88
C ILE A 20 -5.03 14.77 35.96
N GLU A 21 -4.37 14.22 34.96
CA GLU A 21 -4.08 12.81 34.84
C GLU A 21 -2.70 12.55 35.45
N LEU A 22 -2.66 11.76 36.52
CA LEU A 22 -1.44 11.32 37.20
C LEU A 22 -1.21 9.84 36.94
N ALA A 23 0.05 9.45 36.70
CA ALA A 23 0.39 8.05 36.59
C ALA A 23 0.21 7.33 37.94
N ASN A 24 -0.47 6.18 37.92
CA ASN A 24 -0.52 5.28 39.06
C ASN A 24 0.89 4.72 39.36
N GLU A 25 1.19 4.48 40.64
CA GLU A 25 2.46 3.86 41.06
C GLU A 25 2.64 2.46 40.45
N HIS A 26 1.55 1.68 40.42
CA HIS A 26 1.49 0.38 39.78
C HIS A 26 0.59 0.46 38.55
N ARG A 27 1.20 0.36 37.36
CA ARG A 27 0.48 0.36 36.09
C ARG A 27 0.13 -1.06 35.69
N GLU A 28 -1.16 -1.31 35.46
CA GLU A 28 -1.67 -2.59 34.98
C GLU A 28 -1.46 -2.70 33.46
N LYS A 29 -1.07 -3.88 32.97
CA LYS A 29 -0.92 -4.12 31.54
C LYS A 29 -2.29 -4.40 30.92
N VAL A 30 -2.57 -3.78 29.78
CA VAL A 30 -3.74 -4.11 28.96
C VAL A 30 -3.34 -5.23 28.00
N TYR A 31 -3.91 -6.43 28.11
CA TYR A 31 -3.59 -7.52 27.17
C TYR A 31 -4.50 -7.49 25.95
N LEU A 32 -3.96 -7.77 24.76
CA LEU A 32 -4.75 -7.84 23.52
C LEU A 32 -5.92 -8.83 23.64
N ARG A 33 -5.68 -9.99 24.26
CA ARG A 33 -6.70 -11.03 24.48
C ARG A 33 -7.97 -10.47 25.13
N GLU A 34 -7.84 -9.56 26.10
CA GLU A 34 -8.99 -8.99 26.81
C GLU A 34 -9.93 -8.23 25.88
N LEU A 35 -9.38 -7.59 24.85
CA LEU A 35 -10.13 -6.85 23.84
C LEU A 35 -10.75 -7.79 22.80
N LEU A 36 -10.00 -8.80 22.36
CA LEU A 36 -10.48 -9.80 21.40
C LEU A 36 -11.65 -10.63 21.94
N THR A 37 -11.71 -10.83 23.26
CA THR A 37 -12.82 -11.55 23.91
C THR A 37 -14.07 -10.70 24.13
N GLN A 38 -14.03 -9.39 23.88
CA GLN A 38 -15.20 -8.54 24.11
C GLN A 38 -16.32 -8.82 23.10
N PRO A 39 -17.59 -8.75 23.52
CA PRO A 39 -18.74 -8.81 22.61
C PRO A 39 -18.66 -7.74 21.51
N ASP A 40 -18.19 -6.54 21.85
CA ASP A 40 -18.02 -5.42 20.91
C ASP A 40 -17.02 -5.71 19.79
N PHE A 41 -16.10 -6.65 19.98
CA PHE A 41 -15.20 -7.09 18.93
C PHE A 41 -15.86 -8.18 18.05
N ASN A 42 -16.50 -9.17 18.67
CA ASN A 42 -17.02 -10.35 17.96
C ASN A 42 -18.37 -10.10 17.27
N ASN A 43 -19.28 -9.37 17.91
CA ASN A 43 -20.69 -9.24 17.50
C ASN A 43 -21.02 -7.88 16.87
N SER A 44 -20.04 -6.98 16.76
CA SER A 44 -20.24 -5.64 16.22
C SER A 44 -20.25 -5.61 14.68
N PRO A 45 -21.03 -4.73 14.02
CA PRO A 45 -21.04 -4.59 12.56
C PRO A 45 -19.74 -4.04 11.94
N ILE A 46 -18.70 -3.79 12.76
CA ILE A 46 -17.37 -3.32 12.35
C ILE A 46 -16.77 -4.22 11.27
N LYS A 47 -16.27 -3.61 10.18
CA LYS A 47 -15.73 -4.34 9.02
C LYS A 47 -14.23 -4.61 9.14
N LEU A 48 -13.47 -3.61 9.59
CA LEU A 48 -12.02 -3.72 9.79
C LEU A 48 -11.67 -3.33 11.23
N PRO A 49 -11.89 -4.24 12.21
CA PRO A 49 -11.71 -3.90 13.62
C PRO A 49 -10.23 -3.72 13.97
N LEU A 50 -9.94 -2.64 14.67
CA LEU A 50 -8.65 -2.41 15.31
C LEU A 50 -8.88 -2.27 16.82
N CYS A 51 -8.29 -3.17 17.61
CA CYS A 51 -8.27 -3.06 19.06
C CYS A 51 -7.25 -2.00 19.48
N LEU A 52 -7.72 -0.78 19.80
CA LEU A 52 -6.84 0.31 20.19
C LEU A 52 -6.39 0.23 21.65
N GLY A 53 -7.17 -0.37 22.54
CA GLY A 53 -6.79 -0.43 23.95
C GLY A 53 -7.94 -0.20 24.89
N LYS A 54 -7.64 0.46 26.02
CA LYS A 54 -8.63 0.92 26.99
C LYS A 54 -8.58 2.43 27.19
N THR A 55 -9.70 3.05 27.49
CA THR A 55 -9.72 4.45 27.94
C THR A 55 -9.01 4.60 29.29
N ILE A 56 -8.81 5.83 29.74
CA ILE A 56 -8.30 6.12 31.10
C ILE A 56 -9.19 5.53 32.21
N GLY A 57 -10.47 5.22 31.90
CA GLY A 57 -11.41 4.56 32.82
C GLY A 57 -11.42 3.04 32.73
N GLY A 58 -10.62 2.44 31.84
CA GLY A 58 -10.55 0.99 31.64
C GLY A 58 -11.56 0.42 30.64
N GLU A 59 -12.37 1.25 29.99
CA GLU A 59 -13.35 0.81 29.00
C GLU A 59 -12.66 0.41 27.69
N PRO A 60 -13.05 -0.71 27.03
CA PRO A 60 -12.41 -1.15 25.80
C PRO A 60 -12.67 -0.17 24.64
N VAL A 61 -11.64 0.06 23.83
CA VAL A 61 -11.68 0.92 22.64
C VAL A 61 -11.38 0.06 21.42
N VAL A 62 -12.44 -0.31 20.69
CA VAL A 62 -12.35 -0.98 19.39
C VAL A 62 -12.90 -0.03 18.33
N VAL A 63 -12.14 0.16 17.25
CA VAL A 63 -12.49 1.10 16.19
C VAL A 63 -12.57 0.40 14.84
N ASP A 64 -13.23 1.03 13.87
CA ASP A 64 -13.38 0.49 12.52
C ASP A 64 -12.53 1.28 11.52
N LEU A 65 -11.50 0.64 10.99
CA LEU A 65 -10.65 1.22 9.95
C LEU A 65 -11.44 1.50 8.67
N ALA A 66 -12.54 0.78 8.38
CA ALA A 66 -13.37 1.04 7.20
C ALA A 66 -14.17 2.36 7.30
N ARG A 67 -14.48 2.77 8.53
CA ARG A 67 -15.15 4.05 8.81
C ARG A 67 -14.17 5.20 8.90
N MET A 68 -12.90 4.90 9.17
CA MET A 68 -11.79 5.83 8.97
C MET A 68 -11.48 5.88 7.47
N PRO A 69 -11.06 7.03 6.92
CA PRO A 69 -10.49 7.01 5.58
C PRO A 69 -9.16 6.25 5.64
N HIS A 70 -8.18 6.77 6.39
CA HIS A 70 -6.84 6.20 6.57
C HIS A 70 -6.31 6.58 7.95
N LEU A 71 -5.26 5.90 8.42
CA LEU A 71 -4.68 6.06 9.76
C LEU A 71 -3.19 6.44 9.69
N LEU A 72 -2.82 7.52 10.37
CA LEU A 72 -1.41 7.91 10.59
C LEU A 72 -1.02 7.60 12.03
N ILE A 73 0.09 6.90 12.22
CA ILE A 73 0.64 6.50 13.51
C ILE A 73 2.04 7.10 13.64
N ALA A 74 2.34 7.75 14.76
CA ALA A 74 3.66 8.27 15.01
C ALA A 74 4.06 8.12 16.48
N GLY A 75 5.36 8.01 16.73
CA GLY A 75 5.90 7.88 18.09
C GLY A 75 7.38 7.54 18.07
N THR A 76 8.11 7.89 19.12
CA THR A 76 9.55 7.61 19.19
C THR A 76 9.82 6.14 19.45
N THR A 77 11.06 5.68 19.24
CA THR A 77 11.48 4.33 19.59
C THR A 77 11.17 4.02 21.06
N GLY A 78 10.64 2.83 21.35
CA GLY A 78 10.24 2.41 22.70
C GLY A 78 8.91 2.96 23.21
N SER A 79 8.23 3.83 22.45
CA SER A 79 6.94 4.42 22.86
C SER A 79 5.76 3.44 22.80
N GLY A 80 5.90 2.32 22.09
CA GLY A 80 4.86 1.30 21.88
C GLY A 80 4.30 1.22 20.46
N LYS A 81 4.81 2.02 19.51
CA LYS A 81 4.38 2.04 18.10
C LYS A 81 4.34 0.65 17.46
N SER A 82 5.43 -0.11 17.51
CA SER A 82 5.53 -1.41 16.84
C SER A 82 4.57 -2.45 17.43
N VAL A 83 4.49 -2.52 18.76
CA VAL A 83 3.51 -3.37 19.46
C VAL A 83 2.09 -3.02 19.04
N ALA A 84 1.77 -1.73 18.91
CA ALA A 84 0.46 -1.30 18.46
C ALA A 84 0.16 -1.74 17.02
N ILE A 85 1.12 -1.62 16.09
CA ILE A 85 0.97 -2.12 14.71
C ILE A 85 0.70 -3.64 14.72
N ASN A 86 1.44 -4.41 15.52
CA ASN A 86 1.20 -5.85 15.68
C ASN A 86 -0.20 -6.13 16.22
N THR A 87 -0.66 -5.41 17.25
CA THR A 87 -2.00 -5.59 17.79
C THR A 87 -3.10 -5.23 16.79
N MET A 88 -2.87 -4.23 15.93
CA MET A 88 -3.78 -3.85 14.85
C MET A 88 -3.85 -4.94 13.77
N ILE A 89 -2.70 -5.48 13.34
CA ILE A 89 -2.65 -6.59 12.38
C ILE A 89 -3.36 -7.81 12.96
N LEU A 90 -3.04 -8.18 14.21
CA LEU A 90 -3.67 -9.29 14.89
C LEU A 90 -5.18 -9.08 15.02
N SER A 91 -5.66 -7.87 15.32
CA SER A 91 -7.09 -7.55 15.34
C SER A 91 -7.79 -7.90 14.02
N LEU A 92 -7.14 -7.65 12.88
CA LEU A 92 -7.68 -7.98 11.56
C LEU A 92 -7.68 -9.49 11.32
N VAL A 93 -6.53 -10.16 11.47
CA VAL A 93 -6.39 -11.58 11.11
C VAL A 93 -7.08 -12.53 12.09
N TYR A 94 -7.36 -12.09 13.32
CA TYR A 94 -8.15 -12.88 14.28
C TYR A 94 -9.62 -12.99 13.87
N ARG A 95 -10.12 -12.02 13.10
CA ARG A 95 -11.55 -11.93 12.75
C ARG A 95 -11.82 -12.18 11.27
N LEU A 96 -10.91 -11.76 10.39
CA LEU A 96 -11.14 -11.73 8.95
C LEU A 96 -10.33 -12.82 8.26
N LYS A 97 -11.00 -13.57 7.39
CA LYS A 97 -10.37 -14.55 6.51
C LYS A 97 -9.68 -13.86 5.31
N PRO A 98 -8.75 -14.53 4.62
CA PRO A 98 -8.05 -13.97 3.45
C PRO A 98 -8.97 -13.53 2.31
N ASP A 99 -10.14 -14.14 2.14
CA ASP A 99 -11.17 -13.77 1.16
C ASP A 99 -11.98 -12.53 1.57
N GLN A 100 -11.86 -12.09 2.82
CA GLN A 100 -12.50 -10.89 3.36
C GLN A 100 -11.52 -9.72 3.51
N CYS A 101 -10.26 -10.00 3.86
CA CYS A 101 -9.23 -9.00 4.05
C CYS A 101 -7.87 -9.50 3.56
N ARG A 102 -7.26 -8.68 2.69
CA ARG A 102 -5.94 -8.89 2.12
C ARG A 102 -4.99 -7.79 2.57
N LEU A 103 -3.70 -8.13 2.73
CA LEU A 103 -2.69 -7.25 3.32
C LEU A 103 -1.54 -7.00 2.34
N ILE A 104 -1.05 -5.76 2.33
CA ILE A 104 0.24 -5.37 1.76
C ILE A 104 1.06 -4.78 2.89
N MET A 105 2.23 -5.34 3.15
CA MET A 105 3.11 -4.91 4.24
C MET A 105 4.41 -4.35 3.66
N ILE A 106 4.77 -3.14 4.09
CA ILE A 106 5.99 -2.45 3.69
C ILE A 106 6.85 -2.19 4.93
N ASP A 107 8.00 -2.86 4.98
CA ASP A 107 8.96 -2.80 6.07
C ASP A 107 10.39 -2.63 5.51
N PRO A 108 10.82 -1.38 5.30
CA PRO A 108 12.14 -1.10 4.72
C PRO A 108 13.31 -1.49 5.64
N LYS A 109 13.05 -1.77 6.93
CA LYS A 109 14.08 -2.15 7.90
C LYS A 109 14.16 -3.66 8.16
N MET A 110 13.16 -4.43 7.72
CA MET A 110 13.04 -5.87 7.97
C MET A 110 13.05 -6.24 9.45
N LEU A 111 12.44 -5.40 10.30
CA LEU A 111 12.47 -5.59 11.76
C LEU A 111 11.12 -5.98 12.32
N GLU A 112 10.05 -5.35 11.83
CA GLU A 112 8.77 -5.35 12.52
C GLU A 112 7.75 -6.25 11.82
N LEU A 113 7.66 -6.17 10.48
CA LEU A 113 6.63 -6.87 9.71
C LEU A 113 7.11 -8.16 9.07
N SER A 114 8.41 -8.40 8.97
CA SER A 114 8.97 -9.61 8.35
C SER A 114 8.48 -10.90 9.00
N VAL A 115 8.08 -10.88 10.28
CA VAL A 115 7.49 -12.05 10.97
C VAL A 115 6.25 -12.57 10.23
N TYR A 116 5.46 -11.69 9.61
CA TYR A 116 4.20 -12.04 8.93
C TYR A 116 4.40 -12.64 7.54
N ASP A 117 5.62 -12.68 7.00
CA ASP A 117 5.86 -13.16 5.64
C ASP A 117 5.35 -14.59 5.44
N GLY A 118 4.53 -14.84 4.42
CA GLY A 118 3.93 -16.16 4.18
C GLY A 118 2.56 -16.42 4.82
N ILE A 119 1.94 -15.46 5.54
CA ILE A 119 0.54 -15.65 5.95
C ILE A 119 -0.40 -15.57 4.73
N PRO A 120 -1.52 -16.33 4.70
CA PRO A 120 -2.42 -16.39 3.53
C PRO A 120 -3.08 -15.05 3.19
N HIS A 121 -3.13 -14.10 4.13
CA HIS A 121 -3.67 -12.76 3.89
C HIS A 121 -2.80 -11.88 3.00
N LEU A 122 -1.50 -12.17 2.84
CA LEU A 122 -0.59 -11.33 2.06
C LEU A 122 -0.87 -11.43 0.56
N LEU A 123 -0.86 -10.27 -0.13
CA LEU A 123 -0.91 -10.17 -1.59
C LEU A 123 0.46 -10.23 -2.26
N THR A 124 1.51 -9.99 -1.49
CA THR A 124 2.91 -10.00 -1.92
C THR A 124 3.77 -10.28 -0.70
N PRO A 125 4.98 -10.84 -0.85
CA PRO A 125 5.94 -10.90 0.25
C PRO A 125 6.13 -9.52 0.88
N VAL A 126 6.57 -9.49 2.15
CA VAL A 126 6.82 -8.23 2.84
C VAL A 126 7.80 -7.38 2.02
N VAL A 127 7.36 -6.17 1.65
CA VAL A 127 8.11 -5.30 0.74
C VAL A 127 9.17 -4.54 1.52
N THR A 128 10.43 -4.80 1.21
CA THR A 128 11.58 -4.22 1.91
C THR A 128 12.30 -3.17 1.09
N ASP A 129 12.20 -3.23 -0.23
CA ASP A 129 12.83 -2.27 -1.14
C ASP A 129 11.94 -1.02 -1.32
N PRO A 130 12.47 0.20 -1.10
CA PRO A 130 11.69 1.43 -1.25
C PRO A 130 11.12 1.68 -2.65
N LYS A 131 11.78 1.22 -3.73
CA LYS A 131 11.25 1.37 -5.08
C LYS A 131 10.09 0.40 -5.30
N LYS A 132 10.21 -0.85 -4.85
CA LYS A 132 9.09 -1.82 -4.86
C LYS A 132 7.91 -1.35 -4.02
N ALA A 133 8.16 -0.63 -2.93
CA ALA A 133 7.10 0.01 -2.14
C ALA A 133 6.30 1.05 -2.94
N VAL A 134 6.97 1.85 -3.78
CA VAL A 134 6.29 2.77 -4.71
C VAL A 134 5.41 1.99 -5.68
N VAL A 135 5.91 0.88 -6.23
CA VAL A 135 5.14 0.02 -7.14
C VAL A 135 3.90 -0.54 -6.46
N ALA A 136 4.04 -1.04 -5.22
CA ALA A 136 2.91 -1.56 -4.45
C ALA A 136 1.83 -0.50 -4.16
N LEU A 137 2.23 0.74 -3.88
CA LEU A 137 1.28 1.84 -3.71
C LEU A 137 0.61 2.24 -5.03
N LYS A 138 1.35 2.27 -6.15
CA LYS A 138 0.78 2.50 -7.49
C LYS A 138 -0.17 1.38 -7.89
N TRP A 139 0.15 0.13 -7.56
CA TRP A 139 -0.75 -1.00 -7.74
C TRP A 139 -2.04 -0.83 -6.95
N ALA A 140 -1.96 -0.41 -5.68
CA ALA A 140 -3.15 -0.16 -4.87
C ALA A 140 -4.03 0.96 -5.48
N VAL A 141 -3.43 1.98 -6.11
CA VAL A 141 -4.16 3.02 -6.87
C VAL A 141 -4.84 2.42 -8.11
N LYS A 142 -4.16 1.55 -8.86
CA LYS A 142 -4.73 0.86 -10.04
C LYS A 142 -5.89 -0.04 -9.64
N GLU A 143 -5.72 -0.85 -8.59
CA GLU A 143 -6.78 -1.70 -8.03
C GLU A 143 -7.98 -0.87 -7.55
N MET A 144 -7.75 0.28 -6.92
CA MET A 144 -8.83 1.21 -6.56
C MET A 144 -9.65 1.62 -7.80
N GLU A 145 -9.00 2.03 -8.88
CA GLU A 145 -9.67 2.42 -10.13
C GLU A 145 -10.45 1.27 -10.76
N GLU A 146 -9.87 0.07 -10.80
CA GLU A 146 -10.53 -1.13 -11.31
C GLU A 146 -11.77 -1.50 -10.49
N ARG A 147 -11.71 -1.39 -9.16
CA ARG A 147 -12.87 -1.57 -8.29
C ARG A 147 -13.95 -0.55 -8.56
N TYR A 148 -13.61 0.71 -8.82
CA TYR A 148 -14.58 1.72 -9.23
C TYR A 148 -15.28 1.38 -10.54
N LYS A 149 -14.55 0.85 -11.53
CA LYS A 149 -15.15 0.37 -12.78
C LYS A 149 -16.13 -0.78 -12.51
N LYS A 150 -15.74 -1.77 -11.69
CA LYS A 150 -16.61 -2.90 -11.29
C LYS A 150 -17.86 -2.44 -10.55
N MET A 151 -17.72 -1.49 -9.61
CA MET A 151 -18.84 -0.91 -8.87
C MET A 151 -19.80 -0.13 -9.79
N SER A 152 -19.25 0.66 -10.72
CA SER A 152 -20.04 1.41 -11.71
C SER A 152 -20.83 0.47 -12.62
N LYS A 153 -20.22 -0.65 -13.07
CA LYS A 153 -20.91 -1.69 -13.86
C LYS A 153 -22.16 -2.25 -13.15
N LEU A 154 -22.14 -2.33 -11.82
CA LEU A 154 -23.28 -2.81 -11.01
C LEU A 154 -24.16 -1.69 -10.43
N GLY A 155 -23.87 -0.41 -10.70
CA GLY A 155 -24.64 0.72 -10.17
C GLY A 155 -24.51 0.90 -8.65
N VAL A 156 -23.46 0.36 -8.03
CA VAL A 156 -23.22 0.45 -6.57
C VAL A 156 -22.18 1.51 -6.24
N ARG A 157 -22.23 2.06 -5.02
CA ARG A 157 -21.39 3.19 -4.59
C ARG A 157 -20.15 2.80 -3.79
N ASN A 158 -20.10 1.58 -3.24
CA ASN A 158 -19.02 1.11 -2.38
C ASN A 158 -18.88 -0.42 -2.46
N ILE A 159 -17.75 -0.91 -1.94
CA ILE A 159 -17.42 -2.35 -1.92
C ILE A 159 -18.46 -3.18 -1.16
N GLU A 160 -19.09 -2.62 -0.13
CA GLU A 160 -20.11 -3.33 0.63
C GLU A 160 -21.36 -3.59 -0.22
N GLY A 161 -21.84 -2.57 -0.92
CA GLY A 161 -22.95 -2.71 -1.86
C GLY A 161 -22.62 -3.65 -3.02
N TYR A 162 -21.38 -3.61 -3.50
CA TYR A 162 -20.87 -4.54 -4.51
C TYR A 162 -20.93 -5.99 -4.03
N ASN A 163 -20.37 -6.28 -2.86
CA ASN A 163 -20.36 -7.63 -2.28
C ASN A 163 -21.77 -8.12 -1.93
N ALA A 164 -22.63 -7.23 -1.45
CA ALA A 164 -24.03 -7.56 -1.18
C ALA A 164 -24.78 -7.96 -2.46
N ARG A 165 -24.60 -7.22 -3.56
CA ARG A 165 -25.25 -7.54 -4.84
C ARG A 165 -24.75 -8.86 -5.42
N ILE A 166 -23.48 -9.17 -5.28
CA ILE A 166 -22.93 -10.47 -5.70
C ILE A 166 -23.49 -11.62 -4.85
N ALA A 167 -23.58 -11.43 -3.53
CA ALA A 167 -24.15 -12.44 -2.64
C ALA A 167 -25.62 -12.74 -2.98
N GLU A 168 -26.41 -11.69 -3.25
CA GLU A 168 -27.81 -11.81 -3.68
C GLU A 168 -27.95 -12.51 -5.04
N ALA A 169 -27.12 -12.15 -6.02
CA ALA A 169 -27.14 -12.80 -7.33
C ALA A 169 -26.80 -14.30 -7.20
N LYS A 170 -25.81 -14.65 -6.36
CA LYS A 170 -25.46 -16.05 -6.06
C LYS A 170 -26.59 -16.79 -5.36
N SER A 171 -27.29 -16.18 -4.39
CA SER A 171 -28.42 -16.83 -3.72
C SER A 171 -29.60 -17.07 -4.66
N ASN A 172 -29.81 -16.15 -5.60
CA ASN A 172 -30.92 -16.20 -6.55
C ASN A 172 -30.58 -17.01 -7.83
N ARG A 173 -29.34 -17.49 -7.97
CA ARG A 173 -28.80 -18.12 -9.21
C ARG A 173 -29.00 -17.22 -10.44
N GLU A 174 -28.84 -15.92 -10.23
CA GLU A 174 -28.95 -14.88 -11.24
C GLU A 174 -27.59 -14.66 -11.91
N THR A 175 -27.54 -14.70 -13.24
CA THR A 175 -26.36 -14.24 -14.00
C THR A 175 -26.43 -12.73 -14.12
N LEU A 176 -25.46 -12.03 -13.54
CA LEU A 176 -25.38 -10.58 -13.65
C LEU A 176 -24.96 -10.21 -15.09
N THR A 177 -25.86 -9.56 -15.83
CA THR A 177 -25.56 -9.05 -17.17
C THR A 177 -25.62 -7.53 -17.19
N ARG A 178 -24.87 -6.92 -18.12
CA ARG A 178 -24.96 -5.49 -18.41
C ARG A 178 -25.24 -5.27 -19.88
N THR A 179 -26.24 -4.44 -20.16
CA THR A 179 -26.51 -3.96 -21.51
C THR A 179 -25.47 -2.93 -21.92
N VAL A 180 -24.68 -3.25 -22.94
CA VAL A 180 -23.66 -2.37 -23.54
C VAL A 180 -24.06 -1.99 -24.96
N HIS A 181 -23.85 -0.72 -25.32
CA HIS A 181 -24.08 -0.25 -26.68
C HIS A 181 -22.88 -0.62 -27.54
N THR A 182 -23.06 -1.55 -28.49
CA THR A 182 -21.97 -2.08 -29.33
C THR A 182 -21.85 -1.41 -30.70
N GLY A 183 -22.77 -0.50 -31.03
CA GLY A 183 -22.70 0.31 -32.24
C GLY A 183 -24.07 0.63 -32.79
N TYR A 184 -24.12 1.08 -34.04
CA TYR A 184 -25.37 1.29 -34.76
C TYR A 184 -25.46 0.28 -35.90
N ASP A 185 -26.65 -0.23 -36.14
CA ASP A 185 -26.95 -1.08 -37.28
C ASP A 185 -26.70 -0.30 -38.58
N LYS A 186 -25.95 -0.90 -39.51
CA LYS A 186 -25.51 -0.23 -40.74
C LYS A 186 -26.62 -0.03 -41.77
N GLU A 187 -27.74 -0.75 -41.65
CA GLU A 187 -28.89 -0.65 -42.56
C GLU A 187 -30.01 0.21 -41.98
N THR A 188 -30.25 0.13 -40.67
CA THR A 188 -31.38 0.83 -40.01
C THR A 188 -30.97 2.08 -39.23
N GLY A 189 -29.68 2.21 -38.85
CA GLY A 189 -29.18 3.30 -38.02
C GLY A 189 -29.60 3.21 -36.55
N GLU A 190 -30.25 2.11 -36.14
CA GLU A 190 -30.68 1.89 -34.75
C GLU A 190 -29.51 1.44 -33.87
N ALA A 191 -29.57 1.81 -32.58
CA ALA A 191 -28.57 1.45 -31.60
C ALA A 191 -28.61 -0.06 -31.27
N ILE A 192 -27.48 -0.75 -31.45
CA ILE A 192 -27.31 -2.17 -31.11
C ILE A 192 -26.86 -2.26 -29.66
N TYR A 193 -27.57 -3.09 -28.90
CA TYR A 193 -27.27 -3.37 -27.50
C TYR A 193 -27.01 -4.87 -27.30
N GLU A 194 -25.88 -5.20 -26.70
CA GLU A 194 -25.52 -6.58 -26.32
C GLU A 194 -25.52 -6.74 -24.81
N GLN A 195 -25.84 -7.94 -24.33
CA GLN A 195 -25.71 -8.29 -22.92
C GLN A 195 -24.34 -8.91 -22.66
N GLU A 196 -23.48 -8.17 -21.96
CA GLU A 196 -22.20 -8.66 -21.45
C GLU A 196 -22.44 -9.39 -20.13
N GLU A 197 -22.12 -10.68 -20.05
CA GLU A 197 -22.10 -11.42 -18.78
C GLU A 197 -20.94 -10.93 -17.91
N LEU A 198 -21.22 -10.65 -16.63
CA LEU A 198 -20.25 -10.15 -15.68
C LEU A 198 -19.77 -11.29 -14.77
N ASP A 199 -18.57 -11.81 -15.03
CA ASP A 199 -17.91 -12.73 -14.10
C ASP A 199 -17.33 -11.96 -12.90
N LEU A 200 -18.13 -11.86 -11.83
CA LEU A 200 -17.81 -11.05 -10.66
C LEU A 200 -17.72 -11.90 -9.39
N ALA A 201 -16.53 -11.94 -8.83
CA ALA A 201 -16.28 -12.45 -7.48
C ALA A 201 -16.41 -11.32 -6.43
N PRO A 202 -16.76 -11.66 -5.18
CA PRO A 202 -16.67 -10.72 -4.05
C PRO A 202 -15.25 -10.16 -3.93
N LEU A 203 -15.16 -8.88 -3.56
CA LEU A 203 -13.89 -8.20 -3.38
C LEU A 203 -13.51 -8.14 -1.89
N PRO A 204 -12.31 -8.58 -1.50
CA PRO A 204 -11.81 -8.41 -0.14
C PRO A 204 -11.45 -6.94 0.12
N PHE A 205 -11.52 -6.49 1.37
CA PHE A 205 -10.84 -5.27 1.78
C PHE A 205 -9.33 -5.42 1.60
N VAL A 206 -8.63 -4.35 1.25
CA VAL A 206 -7.16 -4.33 1.19
C VAL A 206 -6.65 -3.34 2.22
N VAL A 207 -5.73 -3.77 3.08
CA VAL A 207 -5.06 -2.89 4.04
C VAL A 207 -3.58 -2.83 3.71
N VAL A 208 -3.12 -1.63 3.35
CA VAL A 208 -1.70 -1.33 3.10
C VAL A 208 -1.10 -0.78 4.39
N ILE A 209 -0.05 -1.44 4.89
CA ILE A 209 0.61 -1.11 6.16
C ILE A 209 2.05 -0.73 5.85
N VAL A 210 2.43 0.48 6.24
CA VAL A 210 3.80 0.99 6.09
C VAL A 210 4.36 1.26 7.47
N ASP A 211 5.36 0.49 7.91
CA ASP A 211 5.91 0.64 9.27
C ASP A 211 6.71 1.95 9.45
N GLU A 212 7.54 2.30 8.47
CA GLU A 212 8.39 3.49 8.52
C GLU A 212 8.33 4.26 7.19
N MET A 213 7.35 5.15 7.07
CA MET A 213 7.20 5.96 5.86
C MET A 213 8.37 6.93 5.64
N ALA A 214 9.11 7.31 6.69
CA ALA A 214 10.24 8.24 6.57
C ALA A 214 11.32 7.69 5.63
N ASP A 215 11.59 6.38 5.70
CA ASP A 215 12.60 5.73 4.86
C ASP A 215 12.19 5.73 3.38
N LEU A 216 10.88 5.60 3.11
CA LEU A 216 10.34 5.72 1.76
C LEU A 216 10.42 7.15 1.23
N MET A 217 10.10 8.13 2.08
CA MET A 217 10.13 9.56 1.72
C MET A 217 11.54 10.03 1.35
N MET A 218 12.58 9.48 2.00
CA MET A 218 13.98 9.82 1.71
C MET A 218 14.44 9.35 0.32
N VAL A 219 13.83 8.30 -0.23
CA VAL A 219 14.23 7.71 -1.52
C VAL A 219 13.33 8.20 -2.66
N ALA A 220 12.02 8.22 -2.45
CA ALA A 220 11.02 8.48 -3.50
C ALA A 220 9.84 9.34 -3.01
N GLY A 221 10.11 10.38 -2.21
CA GLY A 221 9.08 11.16 -1.53
C GLY A 221 7.96 11.69 -2.41
N LYS A 222 8.25 12.19 -3.62
CA LYS A 222 7.22 12.71 -4.54
C LYS A 222 6.25 11.63 -5.03
N ASP A 223 6.77 10.48 -5.44
CA ASP A 223 5.94 9.36 -5.91
C ASP A 223 5.10 8.76 -4.78
N ILE A 224 5.72 8.59 -3.59
CA ILE A 224 5.06 8.09 -2.38
C ILE A 224 3.93 9.03 -1.96
N GLU A 225 4.20 10.33 -1.86
CA GLU A 225 3.19 11.33 -1.46
C GLU A 225 2.05 11.40 -2.48
N GLY A 226 2.35 11.35 -3.79
CA GLY A 226 1.34 11.32 -4.85
C GLY A 226 0.43 10.10 -4.79
N ALA A 227 0.99 8.90 -4.61
CA ALA A 227 0.22 7.66 -4.50
C ALA A 227 -0.63 7.64 -3.21
N ILE A 228 -0.04 8.03 -2.08
CA ILE A 228 -0.73 8.13 -0.79
C ILE A 228 -1.86 9.15 -0.85
N GLN A 229 -1.65 10.32 -1.45
CA GLN A 229 -2.70 11.33 -1.61
C GLN A 229 -3.87 10.77 -2.42
N ARG A 230 -3.58 10.09 -3.54
CA ARG A 230 -4.62 9.56 -4.42
C ARG A 230 -5.43 8.45 -3.76
N LEU A 231 -4.75 7.53 -3.06
CA LEU A 231 -5.42 6.54 -2.21
C LEU A 231 -6.26 7.24 -1.15
N ALA A 232 -5.68 8.21 -0.45
CA ALA A 232 -6.33 8.78 0.71
C ALA A 232 -7.61 9.58 0.40
N GLN A 233 -7.73 10.06 -0.83
CA GLN A 233 -8.91 10.79 -1.32
C GLN A 233 -10.04 9.88 -1.82
N MET A 234 -9.71 8.70 -2.39
CA MET A 234 -10.68 7.91 -3.17
C MET A 234 -10.78 6.44 -2.73
N ALA A 235 -9.83 5.90 -1.98
CA ALA A 235 -9.73 4.46 -1.72
C ALA A 235 -10.83 3.92 -0.79
N ARG A 236 -11.41 4.76 0.08
CA ARG A 236 -12.39 4.35 1.09
C ARG A 236 -13.57 3.57 0.51
N ALA A 237 -14.19 4.06 -0.56
CA ALA A 237 -15.35 3.38 -1.14
C ALA A 237 -14.96 2.09 -1.88
N ALA A 238 -13.73 2.02 -2.40
CA ALA A 238 -13.15 0.84 -3.02
C ALA A 238 -12.69 -0.22 -1.99
N GLY A 239 -12.80 0.05 -0.69
CA GLY A 239 -12.40 -0.87 0.37
C GLY A 239 -10.89 -1.03 0.50
N ILE A 240 -10.12 -0.01 0.13
CA ILE A 240 -8.67 0.02 0.29
C ILE A 240 -8.32 1.05 1.37
N HIS A 241 -7.57 0.61 2.38
CA HIS A 241 -7.22 1.41 3.55
C HIS A 241 -5.71 1.42 3.75
N VAL A 242 -5.21 2.51 4.32
CA VAL A 242 -3.77 2.72 4.49
C VAL A 242 -3.50 3.05 5.96
N ILE A 243 -2.55 2.31 6.54
CA ILE A 243 -1.96 2.59 7.85
C ILE A 243 -0.52 3.02 7.59
N LEU A 244 -0.24 4.31 7.82
CA LEU A 244 1.11 4.85 7.75
C LEU A 244 1.67 4.98 9.14
N ALA A 245 2.88 4.49 9.36
CA ALA A 245 3.60 4.65 10.60
C ALA A 245 4.95 5.34 10.38
N THR A 246 5.42 6.07 11.38
CA THR A 246 6.74 6.71 11.37
C THR A 246 7.29 6.86 12.78
N GLN A 247 8.60 6.67 12.95
CA GLN A 247 9.29 7.04 14.19
C GLN A 247 9.88 8.46 14.15
N ARG A 248 9.79 9.14 13.00
CA ARG A 248 10.33 10.48 12.74
C ARG A 248 9.18 11.46 12.51
N PRO A 249 8.60 12.04 13.58
CA PRO A 249 7.47 12.96 13.48
C PRO A 249 7.89 14.39 13.06
N SER A 250 8.69 14.51 12.01
CA SER A 250 9.12 15.79 11.45
C SER A 250 8.16 16.30 10.37
N VAL A 251 8.21 17.60 10.09
CA VAL A 251 7.38 18.25 9.05
C VAL A 251 7.72 17.74 7.65
N ASP A 252 8.96 17.30 7.43
CA ASP A 252 9.43 16.76 6.16
C ASP A 252 8.85 15.36 5.87
N VAL A 253 8.52 14.60 6.92
CA VAL A 253 7.90 13.28 6.79
C VAL A 253 6.37 13.39 6.85
N ILE A 254 5.86 14.15 7.83
CA ILE A 254 4.42 14.37 8.03
C ILE A 254 4.05 15.72 7.40
N THR A 255 4.05 15.74 6.06
CA THR A 255 3.78 16.95 5.27
C THR A 255 2.35 17.46 5.47
N GLY A 256 2.08 18.69 5.02
CA GLY A 256 0.73 19.25 5.01
C GLY A 256 -0.27 18.39 4.21
N THR A 257 0.17 17.82 3.08
CA THR A 257 -0.62 16.93 2.23
C THR A 257 -0.99 15.65 2.97
N ILE A 258 -0.03 15.01 3.65
CA ILE A 258 -0.29 13.80 4.44
C ILE A 258 -1.31 14.10 5.54
N LYS A 259 -1.13 15.20 6.28
CA LYS A 259 -2.09 15.59 7.33
C LYS A 259 -3.48 15.86 6.77
N ALA A 260 -3.59 16.56 5.64
CA ALA A 260 -4.88 16.87 5.04
C ALA A 260 -5.67 15.62 4.66
N ASN A 261 -5.00 14.54 4.27
CA ASN A 261 -5.66 13.30 3.82
C ASN A 261 -5.76 12.20 4.90
N PHE A 262 -5.04 12.35 6.02
CA PHE A 262 -5.09 11.43 7.17
C PHE A 262 -5.68 12.15 8.40
N PRO A 263 -7.02 12.31 8.48
CA PRO A 263 -7.68 12.99 9.59
C PRO A 263 -7.71 12.17 10.88
N THR A 264 -7.54 10.84 10.78
CA THR A 264 -7.43 9.96 11.95
C THR A 264 -5.97 9.74 12.27
N ARG A 265 -5.56 10.04 13.49
CA ARG A 265 -4.15 9.99 13.89
C ARG A 265 -3.98 9.37 15.27
N ILE A 266 -2.89 8.65 15.45
CA ILE A 266 -2.44 8.13 16.74
C ILE A 266 -1.04 8.67 16.98
N SER A 267 -0.86 9.34 18.11
CA SER A 267 0.46 9.69 18.62
C SER A 267 0.75 8.87 19.86
N PHE A 268 1.79 8.06 19.81
CA PHE A 268 2.46 7.57 21.01
C PHE A 268 3.34 8.68 21.60
N GLN A 269 4.04 8.36 22.67
CA GLN A 269 5.00 9.26 23.30
C GLN A 269 6.01 9.80 22.26
N VAL A 270 6.23 11.11 22.33
CA VAL A 270 7.22 11.86 21.55
C VAL A 270 8.10 12.68 22.47
N THR A 271 9.24 13.16 21.97
CA THR A 271 10.21 13.89 22.79
C THR A 271 9.82 15.35 23.04
N SER A 272 9.09 15.99 22.11
CA SER A 272 8.83 17.42 22.19
C SER A 272 7.39 17.82 21.87
N LYS A 273 7.00 19.01 22.36
CA LYS A 273 5.75 19.68 22.00
C LYS A 273 5.64 19.96 20.50
N ILE A 274 6.78 20.13 19.82
CA ILE A 274 6.82 20.39 18.38
C ILE A 274 6.37 19.13 17.65
N ASP A 275 6.92 17.98 18.02
CA ASP A 275 6.55 16.68 17.44
C ASP A 275 5.07 16.35 17.69
N SER A 276 4.58 16.61 18.90
CA SER A 276 3.14 16.45 19.22
C SER A 276 2.28 17.30 18.28
N ARG A 277 2.64 18.57 18.05
CA ARG A 277 1.92 19.45 17.12
C ARG A 277 2.06 19.01 15.67
N THR A 278 3.19 18.45 15.27
CA THR A 278 3.37 17.92 13.91
C THR A 278 2.37 16.79 13.65
N ILE A 279 2.15 15.89 14.62
CA ILE A 279 1.24 14.76 14.46
C ILE A 279 -0.21 15.19 14.70
N LEU A 280 -0.51 15.80 15.85
CA LEU A 280 -1.86 16.03 16.34
C LEU A 280 -2.38 17.46 16.08
N GLY A 281 -1.54 18.40 15.66
CA GLY A 281 -1.89 19.82 15.63
C GLY A 281 -1.90 20.49 17.00
N GLU A 282 -1.86 19.73 18.10
CA GLU A 282 -1.79 20.22 19.47
C GLU A 282 -0.70 19.52 20.29
N GLN A 283 -0.36 20.12 21.44
CA GLN A 283 0.59 19.54 22.41
C GLN A 283 -0.11 18.49 23.29
N GLY A 284 0.65 17.58 23.88
CA GLY A 284 0.16 16.61 24.86
C GLY A 284 0.76 15.22 24.70
N ALA A 285 1.22 14.86 23.49
CA ALA A 285 1.85 13.55 23.27
C ALA A 285 3.22 13.44 23.95
N GLU A 286 3.90 14.56 24.18
CA GLU A 286 5.15 14.61 24.93
C GLU A 286 4.99 14.30 26.43
N GLN A 287 3.75 14.30 26.92
CA GLN A 287 3.42 14.01 28.33
C GLN A 287 2.99 12.55 28.55
N LEU A 288 2.88 11.76 27.48
CA LEU A 288 2.54 10.35 27.55
C LEU A 288 3.63 9.55 28.28
N LEU A 289 3.27 8.36 28.73
CA LEU A 289 4.09 7.52 29.61
C LEU A 289 4.93 6.47 28.87
N GLY A 290 4.89 6.47 27.53
CA GLY A 290 5.46 5.40 26.70
C GLY A 290 4.71 4.07 26.89
N GLN A 291 5.34 2.96 26.47
CA GLN A 291 4.82 1.60 26.66
C GLN A 291 3.36 1.39 26.20
N GLY A 292 2.98 1.98 25.06
CA GLY A 292 1.65 1.84 24.47
C GLY A 292 0.64 2.92 24.90
N ASP A 293 1.01 3.84 25.78
CA ASP A 293 0.18 5.02 26.09
C ASP A 293 0.14 5.97 24.89
N MET A 294 -1.07 6.33 24.45
CA MET A 294 -1.27 7.08 23.21
C MET A 294 -2.40 8.10 23.28
N LEU A 295 -2.31 9.10 22.42
CA LEU A 295 -3.40 10.00 22.07
C LEU A 295 -3.99 9.56 20.73
N TYR A 296 -5.26 9.19 20.76
CA TYR A 296 -6.05 8.85 19.59
C TYR A 296 -6.90 10.06 19.18
N MET A 297 -6.65 10.58 17.99
CA MET A 297 -7.45 11.60 17.33
C MET A 297 -8.41 10.95 16.34
N ALA A 298 -9.70 10.98 16.70
CA ALA A 298 -10.77 10.59 15.79
C ALA A 298 -11.06 11.71 14.76
N GLY A 299 -11.77 11.36 13.69
CA GLY A 299 -12.25 12.33 12.70
C GLY A 299 -12.98 13.52 13.36
N GLY A 300 -12.65 14.73 12.92
CA GLY A 300 -13.14 15.98 13.50
C GLY A 300 -12.27 16.56 14.62
N GLY A 301 -11.05 16.03 14.84
CA GLY A 301 -10.05 16.63 15.74
C GLY A 301 -10.25 16.31 17.22
N ARG A 302 -11.17 15.40 17.56
CA ARG A 302 -11.41 14.99 18.95
C ARG A 302 -10.31 14.03 19.40
N ILE A 303 -9.56 14.44 20.41
CA ILE A 303 -8.48 13.65 21.00
C ILE A 303 -8.95 12.96 22.28
N SER A 304 -8.59 11.69 22.40
CA SER A 304 -8.83 10.85 23.57
C SER A 304 -7.56 10.11 23.93
N ARG A 305 -7.30 9.92 25.23
CA ARG A 305 -6.16 9.14 25.70
C ARG A 305 -6.57 7.67 25.80
N VAL A 306 -5.73 6.79 25.26
CA VAL A 306 -5.96 5.34 25.20
C VAL A 306 -4.68 4.63 25.63
N HIS A 307 -4.83 3.57 26.41
CA HIS A 307 -3.75 2.69 26.81
C HIS A 307 -3.74 1.47 25.90
N GLY A 308 -2.75 1.42 25.01
CA GLY A 308 -2.61 0.40 23.98
C GLY A 308 -2.49 -1.01 24.54
N PRO A 309 -3.04 -2.02 23.85
CA PRO A 309 -2.88 -3.39 24.26
C PRO A 309 -1.43 -3.85 24.06
N PHE A 310 -1.06 -4.85 24.84
CA PHE A 310 0.21 -5.54 24.75
C PHE A 310 0.00 -6.93 24.13
N VAL A 311 0.92 -7.28 23.26
CA VAL A 311 1.15 -8.62 22.73
C VAL A 311 2.65 -8.86 22.72
N ALA A 312 3.09 -10.03 23.15
CA ALA A 312 4.49 -10.40 23.08
C ALA A 312 4.85 -10.96 21.69
N ASP A 313 6.12 -10.85 21.30
CA ASP A 313 6.58 -11.32 19.98
C ASP A 313 6.35 -12.83 19.79
N ASP A 314 6.51 -13.63 20.85
CA ASP A 314 6.24 -15.07 20.81
C ASP A 314 4.75 -15.39 20.58
N GLU A 315 3.85 -14.51 21.04
CA GLU A 315 2.42 -14.62 20.74
C GLU A 315 2.13 -14.29 19.28
N VAL A 316 2.79 -13.27 18.72
CA VAL A 316 2.69 -12.91 17.30
C VAL A 316 3.15 -14.10 16.44
N GLU A 317 4.31 -14.66 16.72
CA GLU A 317 4.86 -15.83 16.00
C GLU A 317 3.94 -17.04 16.06
N LYS A 318 3.31 -17.31 17.22
CA LYS A 318 2.34 -18.41 17.38
C LYS A 318 1.12 -18.21 16.48
N VAL A 319 0.57 -17.00 16.42
CA VAL A 319 -0.58 -16.70 15.54
C VAL A 319 -0.17 -16.83 14.07
N VAL A 320 0.98 -16.27 13.68
CA VAL A 320 1.50 -16.38 12.32
C VAL A 320 1.70 -17.84 11.92
N ARG A 321 2.32 -18.66 12.77
CA ARG A 321 2.53 -20.09 12.51
C ARG A 321 1.20 -20.83 12.32
N HIS A 322 0.20 -20.50 13.15
CA HIS A 322 -1.13 -21.06 13.02
C HIS A 322 -1.77 -20.71 11.67
N LEU A 323 -1.66 -19.45 11.23
CA LEU A 323 -2.19 -19.01 9.93
C LEU A 323 -1.48 -19.69 8.75
N LYS A 324 -0.14 -19.79 8.79
CA LYS A 324 0.65 -20.49 7.76
C LYS A 324 0.29 -21.97 7.63
N ALA A 325 -0.08 -22.61 8.75
CA ALA A 325 -0.53 -24.00 8.74
C ALA A 325 -1.92 -24.19 8.09
N GLN A 326 -2.73 -23.12 7.98
CA GLN A 326 -4.05 -23.17 7.34
C GLN A 326 -4.00 -22.97 5.83
N GLY A 327 -2.96 -22.33 5.29
CA GLY A 327 -2.83 -22.10 3.86
C GLY A 327 -1.62 -21.25 3.48
N GLN A 328 -1.27 -21.30 2.19
CA GLN A 328 -0.23 -20.46 1.60
C GLN A 328 -0.85 -19.22 0.96
N PRO A 329 -0.12 -18.10 0.90
CA PRO A 329 -0.57 -16.91 0.20
C PRO A 329 -0.54 -17.12 -1.31
N GLU A 330 -1.59 -16.62 -1.95
CA GLU A 330 -1.60 -16.40 -3.40
C GLU A 330 -1.06 -15.01 -3.67
N TYR A 331 0.24 -14.94 -3.97
CA TYR A 331 0.93 -13.69 -4.28
C TYR A 331 0.63 -13.21 -5.70
N LEU A 332 0.48 -11.89 -5.84
CA LEU A 332 0.29 -11.20 -7.11
C LEU A 332 1.59 -10.50 -7.48
N GLU A 333 2.30 -11.02 -8.49
CA GLU A 333 3.58 -10.43 -8.94
C GLU A 333 3.44 -8.96 -9.35
N ALA A 334 2.30 -8.60 -9.94
CA ALA A 334 1.96 -7.24 -10.38
C ALA A 334 1.95 -6.21 -9.23
N VAL A 335 1.94 -6.62 -7.97
CA VAL A 335 2.01 -5.70 -6.83
C VAL A 335 3.40 -5.10 -6.69
N THR A 336 4.46 -5.83 -7.07
CA THR A 336 5.85 -5.39 -6.86
C THR A 336 6.65 -5.22 -8.15
N ARG A 337 6.16 -5.75 -9.26
CA ARG A 337 6.78 -5.62 -10.59
C ARG A 337 6.29 -4.34 -11.26
N SER A 338 7.20 -3.49 -11.72
CA SER A 338 6.85 -2.31 -12.50
C SER A 338 6.60 -2.70 -13.96
N ASP A 339 5.68 -2.01 -14.65
CA ASP A 339 5.50 -2.17 -16.11
C ASP A 339 6.80 -1.82 -16.88
N GLU A 340 7.75 -1.11 -16.25
CA GLU A 340 9.09 -0.81 -16.79
C GLU A 340 10.07 -2.00 -16.70
N GLU A 341 9.90 -2.92 -15.73
CA GLU A 341 10.71 -4.14 -15.62
C GLU A 341 10.36 -5.18 -16.71
N ASP A 342 9.20 -5.05 -17.36
CA ASP A 342 8.83 -5.86 -18.52
C ASP A 342 9.56 -5.45 -19.81
N GLU A 343 10.15 -4.25 -19.87
CA GLU A 343 11.04 -3.86 -20.97
C GLU A 343 12.49 -4.38 -20.81
N ASP A 344 12.96 -4.60 -19.57
CA ASP A 344 14.32 -5.08 -19.27
C ASP A 344 14.40 -6.60 -19.00
N GLY A 345 13.26 -7.29 -18.87
CA GLY A 345 13.17 -8.71 -18.51
C GLY A 345 13.02 -9.73 -19.66
N ALA A 346 12.89 -9.28 -20.91
CA ALA A 346 12.77 -10.19 -22.07
C ALA A 346 14.15 -10.67 -22.55
N VAL A 347 14.88 -11.39 -21.70
CA VAL A 347 16.09 -12.12 -22.08
C VAL A 347 15.70 -13.56 -22.42
N PHE A 348 15.80 -13.87 -23.71
CA PHE A 348 16.34 -15.13 -24.22
C PHE A 348 15.70 -16.43 -23.65
N ASP A 349 14.52 -16.80 -24.15
CA ASP A 349 14.28 -18.22 -24.44
C ASP A 349 13.29 -18.42 -25.61
N SER A 350 13.75 -19.29 -26.51
CA SER A 350 13.05 -20.14 -27.48
C SER A 350 12.07 -19.56 -28.52
N THR A 351 12.41 -19.89 -29.77
CA THR A 351 11.49 -20.32 -30.85
C THR A 351 10.50 -19.28 -31.39
N ASP A 352 10.87 -18.74 -32.56
CA ASP A 352 10.04 -18.69 -33.76
C ASP A 352 8.53 -18.43 -33.52
N MET A 353 8.15 -17.15 -33.52
CA MET A 353 6.90 -16.56 -34.06
C MET A 353 6.57 -15.22 -33.36
N GLY A 354 7.13 -14.12 -33.86
CA GLY A 354 6.85 -12.76 -33.38
C GLY A 354 7.63 -11.65 -34.10
N GLY A 355 7.91 -11.81 -35.40
CA GLY A 355 8.86 -10.99 -36.16
C GLY A 355 8.31 -9.71 -36.80
N GLY A 356 7.64 -8.84 -36.03
CA GLY A 356 7.16 -7.55 -36.54
C GLY A 356 8.13 -6.40 -36.27
N GLU A 357 8.10 -5.84 -35.07
CA GLU A 357 8.77 -4.55 -34.80
C GLU A 357 10.28 -4.64 -34.58
N GLY A 358 10.77 -5.72 -33.96
CA GLY A 358 12.20 -5.88 -33.66
C GLY A 358 13.06 -6.09 -34.91
N ASN A 359 12.52 -6.78 -35.92
CA ASN A 359 13.22 -7.02 -37.19
C ASN A 359 13.21 -5.78 -38.09
N ASP A 360 12.13 -5.00 -38.06
CA ASP A 360 12.05 -3.75 -38.83
C ASP A 360 13.04 -2.70 -38.32
N LEU A 361 13.17 -2.54 -37.00
CA LEU A 361 14.17 -1.65 -36.41
C LEU A 361 15.60 -2.08 -36.70
N PHE A 362 15.87 -3.39 -36.67
CA PHE A 362 17.19 -3.92 -37.02
C PHE A 362 17.54 -3.63 -38.49
N ARG A 363 16.63 -3.89 -39.44
CA ARG A 363 16.84 -3.56 -40.85
C ARG A 363 17.08 -2.07 -41.07
N GLN A 364 16.31 -1.20 -40.40
CA GLN A 364 16.51 0.24 -40.47
C GLN A 364 17.87 0.67 -39.93
N ALA A 365 18.29 0.09 -38.81
CA ALA A 365 19.59 0.37 -38.20
C ALA A 365 20.73 -0.05 -39.15
N VAL A 366 20.65 -1.24 -39.76
CA VAL A 366 21.64 -1.72 -40.74
C VAL A 366 21.71 -0.80 -41.96
N ALA A 367 20.56 -0.38 -42.48
CA ALA A 367 20.51 0.56 -43.61
C ALA A 367 21.16 1.91 -43.27
N ILE A 368 20.96 2.43 -42.06
CA ILE A 368 21.60 3.67 -41.60
C ILE A 368 23.12 3.49 -41.48
N VAL A 369 23.58 2.37 -40.93
CA VAL A 369 25.03 2.07 -40.80
C VAL A 369 25.68 1.95 -42.17
N LYS A 370 25.05 1.23 -43.11
CA LYS A 370 25.52 1.10 -44.49
C LYS A 370 25.62 2.45 -45.18
N ARG A 371 24.54 3.25 -45.13
CA ARG A 371 24.45 4.56 -45.81
C ARG A 371 25.36 5.64 -45.21
N ASP A 372 25.36 5.77 -43.88
CA ASP A 372 26.03 6.90 -43.22
C ASP A 372 27.49 6.55 -42.81
N ARG A 373 27.92 5.30 -43.05
CA ARG A 373 29.23 4.72 -42.67
C ARG A 373 29.66 5.05 -41.24
N LYS A 374 28.70 5.09 -40.32
CA LYS A 374 28.89 5.40 -38.88
C LYS A 374 28.23 4.33 -38.02
N ALA A 375 29.05 3.54 -37.35
CA ALA A 375 28.63 2.47 -36.45
C ALA A 375 29.01 2.81 -34.99
N SER A 376 28.16 3.60 -34.32
CA SER A 376 28.27 3.82 -32.88
C SER A 376 26.90 3.85 -32.21
N THR A 377 26.84 3.37 -30.97
CA THR A 377 25.62 3.26 -30.17
C THR A 377 24.87 4.60 -30.09
N SER A 378 25.58 5.68 -29.74
CA SER A 378 25.00 7.03 -29.66
C SER A 378 24.58 7.61 -31.03
N TYR A 379 25.11 7.10 -32.14
CA TYR A 379 24.69 7.52 -33.48
C TYR A 379 23.35 6.89 -33.86
N ILE A 380 23.23 5.57 -33.66
CA ILE A 380 22.01 4.82 -33.92
C ILE A 380 20.88 5.25 -32.99
N GLN A 381 21.19 5.49 -31.72
CA GLN A 381 20.28 6.07 -30.74
C GLN A 381 19.61 7.36 -31.26
N ARG A 382 20.41 8.31 -31.77
CA ARG A 382 19.89 9.58 -32.29
C ARG A 382 19.14 9.45 -33.61
N ARG A 383 19.56 8.54 -34.50
CA ARG A 383 18.95 8.37 -35.82
C ARG A 383 17.61 7.65 -35.77
N LEU A 384 17.47 6.69 -34.86
CA LEU A 384 16.23 5.92 -34.67
C LEU A 384 15.36 6.44 -33.52
N GLN A 385 15.82 7.47 -32.78
CA GLN A 385 15.11 8.02 -31.62
C GLN A 385 14.77 6.97 -30.55
N ILE A 386 15.66 5.99 -30.36
CA ILE A 386 15.51 4.89 -29.40
C ILE A 386 16.36 5.12 -28.13
N GLY A 387 16.09 4.39 -27.06
CA GLY A 387 16.92 4.39 -25.84
C GLY A 387 18.34 3.84 -26.05
N TYR A 388 19.27 4.14 -25.13
CA TYR A 388 20.67 3.71 -25.23
C TYR A 388 20.82 2.18 -25.26
N ASN A 389 20.12 1.47 -24.37
CA ASN A 389 20.19 0.01 -24.28
C ASN A 389 19.72 -0.65 -25.59
N ARG A 390 18.60 -0.19 -26.14
CA ARG A 390 18.07 -0.69 -27.43
C ARG A 390 19.04 -0.42 -28.58
N ALA A 391 19.71 0.73 -28.59
CA ALA A 391 20.75 1.01 -29.57
C ALA A 391 22.00 0.12 -29.36
N ALA A 392 22.35 -0.23 -28.11
CA ALA A 392 23.46 -1.12 -27.80
C ALA A 392 23.16 -2.56 -28.27
N THR A 393 21.96 -3.08 -28.00
CA THR A 393 21.53 -4.40 -28.45
C THR A 393 21.52 -4.51 -29.98
N LEU A 394 21.10 -3.46 -30.69
CA LEU A 394 21.17 -3.42 -32.16
C LEU A 394 22.62 -3.46 -32.67
N MET A 395 23.55 -2.80 -31.97
CA MET A 395 24.97 -2.79 -32.31
C MET A 395 25.64 -4.14 -32.02
N GLU A 396 25.28 -4.81 -30.92
CA GLU A 396 25.74 -6.16 -30.59
C GLU A 396 25.24 -7.17 -31.62
N ARG A 397 23.96 -7.12 -31.98
CA ARG A 397 23.39 -7.98 -33.02
C ARG A 397 24.04 -7.75 -34.40
N MET A 398 24.37 -6.51 -34.77
CA MET A 398 25.11 -6.22 -36.00
C MET A 398 26.54 -6.77 -35.98
N GLU A 399 27.15 -6.86 -34.80
CA GLU A 399 28.49 -7.46 -34.63
C GLU A 399 28.41 -8.99 -34.75
N GLU A 400 27.42 -9.62 -34.12
CA GLU A 400 27.15 -11.06 -34.25
C GLU A 400 26.82 -11.48 -35.68
N GLU A 401 26.01 -10.68 -36.40
CA GLU A 401 25.67 -10.92 -37.80
C GLU A 401 26.79 -10.50 -38.79
N GLY A 402 27.96 -10.05 -38.29
CA GLY A 402 29.13 -9.74 -39.11
C GLY A 402 28.99 -8.49 -39.98
N ILE A 403 28.06 -7.60 -39.64
CA ILE A 403 27.82 -6.33 -40.36
C ILE A 403 28.85 -5.28 -39.93
N ILE A 404 29.24 -5.31 -38.66
CA ILE A 404 30.27 -4.45 -38.08
C ILE A 404 31.29 -5.26 -37.29
N GLY A 405 32.52 -4.77 -37.20
CA GLY A 405 33.60 -5.37 -36.42
C GLY A 405 33.65 -4.87 -34.98
N GLN A 406 34.58 -5.45 -34.22
CA GLN A 406 34.83 -5.07 -32.82
C GLN A 406 35.19 -3.58 -32.67
N PRO A 407 34.85 -2.95 -31.55
CA PRO A 407 35.26 -1.59 -31.26
C PRO A 407 36.78 -1.50 -31.12
N ASN A 408 37.38 -0.54 -31.83
CA ASN A 408 38.78 -0.20 -31.62
C ASN A 408 38.98 0.61 -30.31
N HIS A 409 40.23 0.93 -29.98
CA HIS A 409 40.59 1.68 -28.76
C HIS A 409 39.93 3.08 -28.66
N ALA A 410 39.39 3.62 -29.76
CA ALA A 410 38.66 4.89 -29.79
C ALA A 410 37.12 4.70 -29.84
N GLY A 411 36.63 3.47 -29.61
CA GLY A 411 35.22 3.12 -29.64
C GLY A 411 34.58 3.13 -31.04
N LYS A 412 35.38 3.23 -32.11
CA LYS A 412 34.89 3.15 -33.49
C LYS A 412 34.87 1.69 -33.95
N ARG A 413 33.77 1.28 -34.57
CA ARG A 413 33.61 -0.04 -35.16
C ARG A 413 33.80 0.03 -36.67
N GLU A 414 34.52 -0.95 -37.22
CA GLU A 414 34.69 -1.11 -38.67
C GLU A 414 33.40 -1.66 -39.27
N ILE A 415 33.03 -1.24 -40.48
CA ILE A 415 31.81 -1.74 -41.16
C ILE A 415 32.26 -2.73 -42.23
N LEU A 416 31.89 -3.99 -42.02
CA LEU A 416 32.39 -5.16 -42.76
C LEU A 416 31.58 -5.46 -44.03
N VAL A 417 30.44 -4.80 -44.21
CA VAL A 417 29.58 -4.94 -45.39
C VAL A 417 29.91 -3.89 -46.46
N PRO A 418 29.82 -4.25 -47.76
CA PRO A 418 30.01 -3.33 -48.87
C PRO A 418 28.90 -2.28 -48.98
N GLU A 419 29.20 -1.18 -49.68
CA GLU A 419 28.26 -0.12 -50.01
C GLU A 419 27.23 -0.64 -51.02
N GLU A 420 25.94 -0.41 -50.76
CA GLU A 420 24.84 -0.65 -51.72
C GLU A 420 24.14 0.67 -52.02
#